data_AF-A0A7J9X1N4-F1
#
_entry.id   AF-A0A7J9X1N4-F1
#
_cell.length_a   1.000
_cell.length_b   1.000
_cell.length_c   1.000
_cell.angle_alpha   90.00
_cell.angle_beta   90.00
_cell.angle_gamma   90.00
#
_symmetry.space_group_name_H-M   'P 1'
#
loop_
_entity.id
_entity.type
_entity.pdbx_description
1 polymer ?
#
loop_
_entity_poly.entity_id
_entity_poly.type
_entity_poly.pdbx_seq_one_letter_code
_entity_poly.pdbx_strand_id
1 'polypeptide(L)'
;MANLGAGEMLIILALLLVMFGANRLPSLARSLGQASKEFREGLSDRGHAEASRELPACSSCGSDLLDGARFCHRCGQHVPERPER
;
A
#
# COMPACT_ATOMS: atom_id res chain seq x y z
N MET A 1 -8.70 -33.84 -10.66
CA MET A 1 -7.96 -32.81 -9.90
C MET A 1 -8.67 -31.49 -10.17
N ALA A 2 -9.29 -30.90 -9.15
CA ALA A 2 -10.08 -29.68 -9.31
C ALA A 2 -9.15 -28.51 -9.63
N ASN A 3 -8.96 -28.24 -10.92
CA ASN A 3 -8.36 -27.01 -11.36
C ASN A 3 -9.38 -25.91 -11.10
N LEU A 4 -9.26 -25.28 -9.94
CA LEU A 4 -9.93 -24.02 -9.64
C LEU A 4 -9.49 -23.04 -10.74
N GLY A 5 -10.31 -22.93 -11.78
CA GLY A 5 -10.01 -22.11 -12.93
C GLY A 5 -10.21 -20.64 -12.61
N ALA A 6 -9.77 -19.79 -13.53
CA ALA A 6 -10.02 -18.34 -13.45
C ALA A 6 -11.54 -18.03 -13.30
N GLY A 7 -12.42 -18.89 -13.84
CA GLY A 7 -13.87 -18.76 -13.73
C GLY A 7 -14.40 -18.94 -12.30
N GLU A 8 -13.98 -19.99 -11.59
CA GLU A 8 -14.40 -20.22 -10.19
C GLU A 8 -13.90 -19.12 -9.27
N MET A 9 -12.67 -18.63 -9.47
CA MET A 9 -12.12 -17.49 -8.71
C MET A 9 -12.94 -16.22 -8.92
N LEU A 10 -13.41 -15.95 -10.14
CA LEU A 10 -14.28 -14.81 -10.43
C LEU A 10 -15.65 -14.93 -9.75
N ILE A 11 -16.24 -16.12 -9.73
CA ILE A 11 -17.54 -16.36 -9.07
C ILE A 11 -17.44 -16.13 -7.56
N ILE A 12 -16.38 -16.63 -6.92
CA ILE A 12 -16.14 -16.43 -5.49
C ILE A 12 -15.92 -14.94 -5.20
N LEU A 13 -15.09 -14.25 -6.01
CA LEU A 13 -14.87 -12.82 -5.88
C LEU A 13 -16.16 -12.02 -6.03
N ALA A 14 -17.02 -12.39 -6.98
CA ALA A 14 -18.31 -11.75 -7.19
C ALA A 14 -19.23 -11.93 -5.97
N LEU A 15 -19.31 -13.13 -5.40
CA LEU A 15 -20.05 -13.39 -4.15
C LEU A 15 -19.54 -12.52 -2.99
N LEU A 16 -18.22 -12.45 -2.81
CA LEU A 16 -17.61 -11.60 -1.79
C LEU A 16 -17.90 -10.12 -2.04
N LEU A 17 -17.83 -9.65 -3.29
CA LEU A 17 -18.19 -8.28 -3.65
C LEU A 17 -19.66 -7.97 -3.41
N VAL A 18 -20.57 -8.93 -3.61
CA VAL A 18 -22.00 -8.74 -3.32
C VAL A 18 -22.24 -8.65 -1.82
N MET A 19 -21.60 -9.51 -1.02
CA MET A 19 -21.76 -9.51 0.44
C MET A 19 -21.10 -8.31 1.11
N PHE A 20 -19.86 -7.99 0.75
CA PHE A 20 -19.06 -6.93 1.37
C PHE A 20 -19.26 -5.57 0.68
N GLY A 21 -19.64 -5.54 -0.60
CA GLY A 21 -19.74 -4.32 -1.41
C GLY A 21 -18.40 -3.87 -2.00
N ALA A 22 -18.46 -3.15 -3.13
CA ALA A 22 -17.30 -2.70 -3.89
C ALA A 22 -16.36 -1.77 -3.10
N ASN A 23 -16.87 -1.01 -2.12
CA ASN A 23 -16.07 -0.07 -1.33
C ASN A 23 -15.39 -0.68 -0.10
N ARG A 24 -15.79 -1.88 0.36
CA ARG A 24 -15.25 -2.46 1.60
C ARG A 24 -13.95 -3.22 1.39
N LEU A 25 -13.83 -4.00 0.31
CA LEU A 25 -12.57 -4.66 -0.07
C LEU A 25 -11.38 -3.70 -0.13
N PRO A 26 -11.43 -2.57 -0.88
CA PRO A 26 -10.28 -1.67 -1.00
C PRO A 26 -9.96 -0.96 0.32
N SER A 27 -10.97 -0.66 1.14
CA SER A 27 -10.75 -0.05 2.46
C SER A 27 -10.02 -0.99 3.41
N LEU A 28 -10.42 -2.26 3.45
CA LEU A 28 -9.79 -3.29 4.27
C LEU A 28 -8.37 -3.60 3.79
N ALA A 29 -8.15 -3.67 2.47
CA ALA A 29 -6.83 -3.86 1.89
C ALA A 29 -5.87 -2.70 2.22
N ARG A 30 -6.36 -1.45 2.18
CA ARG A 30 -5.58 -0.27 2.55
C ARG A 30 -5.19 -0.29 4.03
N SER A 31 -6.13 -0.56 4.94
CA SER A 31 -5.82 -0.61 6.39
C SER A 31 -4.90 -1.77 6.76
N LEU A 32 -5.08 -2.95 6.15
CA LEU A 32 -4.19 -4.10 6.32
C LEU A 32 -2.79 -3.82 5.75
N GLY A 33 -2.73 -3.14 4.59
CA GLY A 33 -1.47 -2.74 3.96
C GLY A 33 -0.67 -1.77 4.84
N GLN A 34 -1.33 -0.79 5.44
CA GLN A 34 -0.70 0.14 6.38
C GLN A 34 -0.19 -0.57 7.65
N ALA A 35 -1.01 -1.45 8.25
CA ALA A 35 -0.59 -2.22 9.42
C ALA A 35 0.61 -3.16 9.10
N SER A 36 0.60 -3.82 7.93
CA SER A 36 1.73 -4.65 7.51
C SER A 36 2.99 -3.83 7.20
N LYS A 37 2.85 -2.60 6.72
CA LYS A 37 3.97 -1.68 6.46
C LYS A 37 4.66 -1.28 7.77
N GLU A 38 3.91 -0.76 8.73
CA GLU A 38 4.40 -0.40 10.08
C GLU A 38 5.09 -1.60 10.75
N PHE A 39 4.50 -2.80 10.60
CA PHE A 39 5.10 -4.03 11.10
C PHE A 39 6.44 -4.35 10.42
N ARG A 40 6.56 -4.17 9.09
CA ARG A 40 7.82 -4.37 8.36
C ARG A 40 8.86 -3.32 8.76
N GLU A 41 8.46 -2.05 8.88
CA GLU A 41 9.36 -0.95 9.27
C GLU A 41 9.89 -1.17 10.71
N GLY A 42 9.05 -1.56 11.66
CA GLY A 42 9.49 -1.89 13.03
C GLY A 42 10.39 -3.14 13.12
N LEU A 43 10.33 -4.05 12.15
CA LEU A 43 11.28 -5.17 12.02
C LEU A 43 12.58 -4.74 11.31
N SER A 44 12.49 -3.84 10.33
CA SER A 44 13.63 -3.33 9.56
C SER A 44 14.47 -2.28 10.29
N ASP A 45 13.91 -1.60 11.29
CA ASP A 45 14.63 -0.69 12.20
C ASP A 45 15.75 -1.40 12.99
N ARG A 46 15.74 -2.75 13.03
CA ARG A 46 16.82 -3.57 13.59
C ARG A 46 17.97 -3.85 12.62
N GLY A 47 17.89 -3.39 11.36
CA GLY A 47 18.78 -3.86 10.28
C GLY A 47 19.49 -2.81 9.44
N HIS A 48 19.09 -1.52 9.43
CA HIS A 48 19.67 -0.56 8.49
C HIS A 48 19.81 0.86 9.07
N ALA A 49 21.00 1.16 9.60
CA ALA A 49 21.58 2.49 9.48
C ALA A 49 22.05 2.69 8.02
N GLU A 50 21.50 3.72 7.38
CA GLU A 50 22.12 4.57 6.35
C GLU A 50 22.75 3.91 5.10
N ALA A 51 22.12 4.08 3.91
CA ALA A 51 22.83 4.42 2.67
C ALA A 51 21.92 4.75 1.47
N SER A 52 22.15 5.95 0.91
CA SER A 52 21.88 6.40 -0.48
C SER A 52 20.56 7.10 -0.80
N ARG A 53 20.66 8.45 -0.78
CA ARG A 53 19.74 9.49 -1.27
C ARG A 53 18.42 9.58 -0.50
N GLU A 54 18.35 10.55 0.41
CA GLU A 54 17.17 10.92 1.21
C GLU A 54 16.04 11.49 0.32
N LEU A 55 15.47 10.64 -0.52
CA LEU A 55 14.18 10.89 -1.13
C LEU A 55 13.12 10.61 -0.05
N PRO A 56 12.22 11.55 0.24
CA PRO A 56 11.23 11.35 1.29
C PRO A 56 10.38 10.10 0.99
N ALA A 57 10.26 9.20 1.96
CA ALA A 57 9.40 8.03 1.78
C ALA A 57 7.92 8.44 1.91
N CYS A 58 7.04 7.85 1.10
CA CYS A 58 5.62 8.12 1.24
C CYS A 58 5.07 7.57 2.56
N SER A 59 4.37 8.39 3.33
CA SER A 59 3.69 7.98 4.57
C SER A 59 2.63 6.89 4.36
N SER A 60 2.03 6.78 3.16
CA SER A 60 1.01 5.76 2.87
C SER A 60 1.54 4.51 2.16
N CYS A 61 2.58 4.64 1.32
CA CYS A 61 3.02 3.58 0.40
C CYS A 61 4.48 3.16 0.60
N GLY A 62 5.29 3.97 1.29
CA GLY A 62 6.70 3.72 1.57
C GLY A 62 7.64 3.73 0.36
N SER A 63 7.14 4.00 -0.85
CA SER A 63 8.02 4.20 -1.99
C SER A 63 8.77 5.52 -1.85
N ASP A 64 9.98 5.54 -2.38
CA ASP A 64 10.75 6.76 -2.58
C ASP A 64 9.91 7.76 -3.39
N LEU A 65 9.64 8.94 -2.82
CA LEU A 65 9.07 10.05 -3.58
C LEU A 65 10.18 10.73 -4.36
N LEU A 66 9.88 11.06 -5.61
CA LEU A 66 10.69 12.03 -6.35
C LEU A 66 10.53 13.42 -5.70
N ASP A 67 11.61 14.20 -5.70
CA ASP A 67 11.59 15.59 -5.25
C ASP A 67 10.52 16.39 -6.02
N GLY A 68 9.63 17.07 -5.28
CA GLY A 68 8.53 17.86 -5.86
C GLY A 68 7.29 17.06 -6.30
N ALA A 69 7.18 15.76 -5.95
CA ALA A 69 5.99 14.98 -6.27
C ALA A 69 4.75 15.49 -5.52
N ARG A 70 3.71 15.91 -6.25
CA ARG A 70 2.39 16.29 -5.67
C ARG A 70 1.58 15.08 -5.19
N PHE A 71 1.86 13.89 -5.74
CA PHE A 71 1.15 12.64 -5.44
C PHE A 71 2.11 11.43 -5.47
N CYS A 72 1.96 10.44 -4.56
CA CYS A 72 2.68 9.16 -4.64
C CYS A 72 2.19 8.43 -5.90
N HIS A 73 3.06 8.23 -6.89
CA HIS A 73 2.77 7.49 -8.13
C HIS A 73 2.39 6.01 -7.88
N ARG A 74 2.72 5.47 -6.70
CA ARG A 74 2.42 4.08 -6.31
C ARG A 74 1.10 3.89 -5.57
N CYS A 75 0.62 4.85 -4.78
CA CYS A 75 -0.65 4.73 -4.03
C CYS A 75 -1.69 5.82 -4.28
N GLY A 76 -1.32 6.89 -5.00
CA GLY A 76 -2.20 8.01 -5.32
C GLY A 76 -2.46 8.99 -4.17
N GLN A 77 -1.84 8.79 -3.00
CA GLN A 77 -2.00 9.71 -1.87
C GLN A 77 -1.32 11.06 -2.17
N HIS A 78 -1.98 12.16 -1.81
CA HIS A 78 -1.40 13.49 -1.90
C HIS A 78 -0.22 13.60 -0.94
N VAL A 79 0.90 14.13 -1.42
CA VAL A 79 2.09 14.34 -0.60
C VAL A 79 1.93 15.70 0.09
N PRO A 80 2.04 15.79 1.43
CA PRO A 80 2.09 17.08 2.11
C PRO A 80 3.40 17.77 1.75
N GLU A 81 3.33 18.99 1.22
CA GLU A 81 4.51 19.80 0.92
C GLU A 81 5.27 20.04 2.23
N ARG A 82 6.55 19.65 2.27
CA ARG A 82 7.39 19.80 3.47
C ARG A 82 7.51 21.32 3.75
N PRO A 83 7.13 21.83 4.93
CA PRO A 83 7.38 23.23 5.25
C PRO A 83 8.90 23.42 5.32
N GLU A 84 9.44 24.26 4.45
CA GLU A 84 10.82 24.73 4.51
C GLU A 84 11.08 25.40 5.87
N ARG A 85 11.79 24.72 6.77
CA ARG A 85 12.53 25.33 7.89
C ARG A 85 13.74 24.50 8.26
#